data_AF-A0A531LLV0-F1
#
_entry.id   AF-A0A531LLV0-F1
#
_cell.length_a   1.000
_cell.length_b   1.000
_cell.length_c   1.000
_cell.angle_alpha   90.00
_cell.angle_beta   90.00
_cell.angle_gamma   90.00
#
_symmetry.space_group_name_H-M   'P 1'
#
loop_
_entity.id
_entity.type
_entity.pdbx_description
1 polymer ?
#
loop_
_entity_poly.entity_id
_entity_poly.type
_entity_poly.pdbx_seq_one_letter_code
_entity_poly.pdbx_strand_id
1 'polypeptide(L)' 'ERNVPTEAIEGLRRRGHAITEPHHPLGGGQAVLIDWEKGTLTGASDPRKDGMALGY' A
#
# COMPACT_ATOMS: atom_id res chain seq x y z
N GLU A 1 -1.76 -2.19 6.18
CA GLU A 1 -3.16 -1.71 6.38
C GLU A 1 -3.69 -1.89 7.80
N ARG A 2 -3.30 -2.95 8.54
CA ARG A 2 -3.74 -3.16 9.93
C ARG A 2 -3.05 -2.27 10.99
N ASN A 3 -2.39 -1.19 10.55
CA ASN A 3 -1.58 -0.32 11.42
C ASN A 3 -2.19 1.10 11.55
N VAL A 4 -3.47 1.27 11.22
CA VAL A 4 -4.15 2.56 11.45
C VAL A 4 -4.36 2.72 12.96
N PRO A 5 -3.89 3.83 13.57
CA PRO A 5 -4.02 4.04 15.00
C PRO A 5 -5.48 4.14 15.45
N THR A 6 -5.79 3.63 16.63
CA THR A 6 -7.15 3.64 17.18
C THR A 6 -7.69 5.06 17.35
N GLU A 7 -6.85 6.02 17.73
CA GLU A 7 -7.27 7.42 17.88
C GLU A 7 -7.75 8.04 16.56
N ALA A 8 -7.16 7.64 15.42
CA ALA A 8 -7.57 8.11 14.11
C ALA A 8 -8.94 7.53 13.72
N ILE A 9 -9.15 6.24 13.99
CA ILE A 9 -10.43 5.54 13.75
C ILE A 9 -11.55 6.21 14.56
N GLU A 10 -11.34 6.43 15.86
CA GLU A 10 -12.33 7.07 16.73
C GLU A 10 -12.59 8.53 16.36
N GLY A 11 -11.55 9.26 15.93
CA GLY A 11 -11.69 10.62 15.40
C GLY A 11 -12.60 10.69 14.18
N LEU A 12 -12.51 9.72 13.28
CA LEU A 12 -13.38 9.62 12.11
C LEU A 12 -14.82 9.20 12.49
N ARG A 13 -15.00 8.26 13.42
CA ARG A 13 -16.34 7.89 13.93
C ARG A 13 -17.08 9.08 14.54
N ARG A 14 -16.40 9.89 15.36
CA ARG A 14 -16.99 11.11 15.96
C ARG A 14 -17.43 12.14 14.93
N ARG A 15 -16.81 12.15 13.75
CA ARG A 15 -17.20 13.00 12.62
C ARG A 15 -18.38 12.44 11.82
N GLY A 16 -18.93 11.29 12.22
CA GLY A 16 -20.08 10.65 11.58
C GLY A 16 -19.71 9.68 10.45
N HIS A 17 -18.42 9.34 10.28
CA HIS A 17 -18.03 8.35 9.28
C HIS A 17 -18.34 6.93 9.75
N ALA A 18 -18.95 6.14 8.87
CA ALA A 18 -19.06 4.69 9.03
C ALA A 18 -17.72 4.04 8.68
N ILE A 19 -17.11 3.34 9.65
CA ILE A 19 -15.83 2.67 9.47
C ILE A 19 -16.04 1.17 9.68
N THR A 20 -15.59 0.38 8.71
CA THR A 20 -15.58 -1.09 8.76
C THR A 20 -14.16 -1.60 8.54
N GLU A 21 -13.82 -2.71 9.19
CA GLU A 21 -12.57 -3.41 8.89
C GLU A 21 -12.79 -4.34 7.68
N PRO A 22 -11.96 -4.25 6.63
CA PRO A 22 -12.13 -5.09 5.45
C PRO A 22 -11.72 -6.54 5.75
N HIS A 23 -12.47 -7.51 5.21
CA HIS A 23 -12.19 -8.94 5.37
C HIS A 23 -10.90 -9.39 4.66
N HIS A 24 -10.48 -8.65 3.62
CA HIS A 24 -9.26 -8.91 2.85
C HIS A 24 -8.42 -7.63 2.72
N PRO A 25 -7.09 -7.74 2.54
CA PRO A 25 -6.26 -6.57 2.25
C PRO A 25 -6.78 -5.81 1.03
N LEU A 26 -6.79 -4.49 1.11
CA LEU A 26 -7.29 -3.62 0.06
C LEU A 26 -6.20 -3.41 -1.00
N GLY A 27 -6.46 -3.86 -2.22
CA GLY A 27 -5.55 -3.61 -3.35
C GLY A 27 -4.25 -4.42 -3.28
N GLY A 28 -3.19 -3.81 -3.81
CA GLY A 28 -1.88 -4.39 -4.12
C GLY A 28 -1.34 -3.74 -5.39
N GLY A 29 -0.04 -3.44 -5.45
CA GLY A 29 0.53 -2.63 -6.51
C GLY A 29 1.88 -3.13 -7.00
N GLN A 30 2.20 -2.79 -8.23
CA GLN A 30 3.53 -2.99 -8.81
C GLN A 30 4.04 -1.61 -9.21
N ALA A 31 5.32 -1.34 -8.97
CA ALA A 31 5.92 -0.06 -9.30
C ALA A 31 7.31 -0.26 -9.89
N VAL A 32 7.70 0.66 -10.79
CA VAL A 32 9.06 0.78 -11.29
C VAL A 32 9.50 2.22 -11.07
N LEU A 33 10.56 2.41 -10.31
CA LEU A 33 11.25 3.69 -10.20
C LEU A 33 12.32 3.75 -11.28
N ILE A 34 12.33 4.84 -12.05
CA ILE A 34 13.34 5.12 -13.07
C ILE A 34 14.35 6.10 -12.46
N ASP A 35 15.60 5.65 -12.30
CA ASP A 35 16.73 6.51 -11.97
C ASP A 35 17.37 6.96 -13.29
N TRP A 36 16.97 8.15 -13.76
CA TRP A 36 17.45 8.73 -15.02
C TRP A 36 18.93 9.11 -14.99
N GLU A 37 19.47 9.43 -13.82
CA GLU A 37 20.87 9.83 -13.67
C GLU A 37 21.79 8.60 -13.82
N LYS A 38 21.42 7.48 -13.20
CA LYS A 38 22.19 6.24 -13.26
C LYS A 38 21.80 5.33 -14.43
N GLY A 39 20.68 5.62 -15.09
CA GLY A 39 20.15 4.81 -16.17
C GLY A 39 19.63 3.44 -15.70
N THR A 40 19.21 3.32 -14.44
CA THR A 40 18.80 2.04 -13.82
C THR A 40 17.32 2.03 -13.45
N LEU A 41 16.74 0.83 -13.36
CA LEU A 41 15.36 0.60 -12.94
C LEU A 41 15.32 -0.13 -11.60
N THR A 42 14.44 0.30 -10.70
CA THR A 42 14.12 -0.44 -9.47
C THR A 42 12.67 -0.90 -9.53
N GLY A 43 12.45 -2.22 -9.67
CA GLY A 43 11.13 -2.83 -9.59
C GLY A 43 10.72 -3.12 -8.15
N ALA A 44 9.44 -2.92 -7.84
CA ALA A 44 8.86 -3.23 -6.55
C ALA A 44 7.52 -3.96 -6.72
N SER A 45 7.33 -5.00 -5.90
CA SER A 45 6.08 -5.73 -5.79
C SER A 45 5.50 -5.56 -4.39
N ASP A 46 4.22 -5.22 -4.30
CA ASP A 46 3.53 -5.18 -3.03
C ASP A 46 3.42 -6.58 -2.42
N PRO A 47 3.88 -6.79 -1.17
CA PRO A 47 3.94 -8.10 -0.54
C PRO A 47 2.57 -8.74 -0.27
N ARG A 48 1.48 -7.99 -0.46
CA ARG A 48 0.11 -8.50 -0.31
C ARG A 48 -0.36 -9.30 -1.53
N LYS A 49 0.46 -9.36 -2.58
CA LYS A 49 0.23 -10.15 -3.79
C LYS A 49 1.44 -11.05 -4.03
N ASP A 50 1.22 -12.15 -4.73
CA ASP A 50 2.29 -13.09 -5.13
C ASP A 50 3.07 -12.56 -6.36
N GLY A 51 3.25 -11.25 -6.44
CA GLY A 51 3.91 -10.59 -7.57
C GLY A 51 5.43 -10.69 -7.52
N MET A 52 6.09 -10.31 -8.61
CA MET A 52 7.54 -10.39 -8.76
C MET A 52 8.07 -9.14 -9.48
N ALA A 53 9.18 -8.61 -8.97
CA ALA A 53 10.00 -7.64 -9.69
C ALA A 53 11.19 -8.37 -10.31
N LEU A 54 11.38 -8.22 -11.63
CA LEU A 54 12.48 -8.82 -12.39
C LEU A 54 13.17 -7.74 -13.22
N GLY A 55 14.50 -7.73 -13.21
CA GLY A 55 15.34 -6.84 -14.00
C GLY A 55 16.30 -7.59 -14.92
N TYR A 56 16.91 -6.86 -15.84
CA TYR A 56 17.99 -7.30 -16.72
C TYR A 56 19.08 -6.22 -16.73
#